data_AF-A0A2B4RRK7-F1
#
_entry.id   AF-A0A2B4RRK7-F1
#
_cell.length_a   1.000
_cell.length_b   1.000
_cell.length_c   1.000
_cell.angle_alpha   90.00
_cell.angle_beta   90.00
_cell.angle_gamma   90.00
#
_symmetry.space_group_name_H-M   'P 1'
#
loop_
_entity.id
_entity.type
_entity.pdbx_description
1 polymer ?
#
loop_
_entity_poly.entity_id
_entity_poly.type
_entity_poly.pdbx_seq_one_letter_code
_entity_poly.pdbx_strand_id
1 'polypeptide(L)'
;MITDDQLRQLTGEDFDPMSIGFPIGITVRGEVHHQERVRISEVVVGHGEDIESLKKQVDEKDKEIEELNKAVENLQEQNQELTVELKSRNEEIKVLKARIGRLESDKKELEDELKSLTVKVGRMEKDVKELNEAKMAQEEKNMELQENFDKAAGRMESRNQVLKKEIKEIRESQHKEVPPPSVVTQRAGGRQMLTPPLPRHFQRADLELHASLTLGELCRQFQNKLYKIIFPNSFQSNRNYKMKNIWRDLDKLPQLKEEKERSRKKWEEVKQKLKWDECYEDAIKSLQESRNMNAHPAPLTEEGLSQAAKLMDSKVESKKNDLDSLDSSVDR
;
A
#
# COMPACT_ATOMS: atom_id res chain seq x y z
N MET A 1 29.76 -36.78 -59.52
CA MET A 1 31.08 -37.08 -60.09
C MET A 1 31.04 -38.51 -60.61
N ILE A 2 30.82 -38.64 -61.91
CA ILE A 2 31.19 -39.80 -62.73
C ILE A 2 32.12 -39.18 -63.79
N THR A 3 33.28 -39.80 -63.95
CA THR A 3 34.49 -39.28 -64.60
C THR A 3 34.41 -39.28 -66.12
N ASP A 4 35.01 -38.25 -66.74
CA ASP A 4 35.15 -38.03 -68.20
C ASP A 4 35.87 -39.16 -68.97
N ASP A 5 36.31 -40.22 -68.29
CA ASP A 5 37.04 -41.36 -68.85
C ASP A 5 36.14 -42.41 -69.53
N GLN A 6 34.81 -42.36 -69.37
CA GLN A 6 33.90 -43.31 -70.04
C GLN A 6 33.42 -42.85 -71.43
N LEU A 7 33.73 -41.61 -71.84
CA LEU A 7 33.30 -41.06 -73.13
C LEU A 7 34.39 -41.13 -74.23
N ARG A 8 35.60 -41.58 -73.90
CA ARG A 8 36.73 -41.72 -74.84
C ARG A 8 36.87 -43.11 -75.50
N GLN A 9 35.98 -44.06 -75.22
CA GLN A 9 36.08 -45.43 -75.76
C GLN A 9 35.30 -45.69 -77.07
N LEU A 10 34.71 -44.67 -77.70
CA LEU A 10 33.95 -44.85 -78.96
C LEU A 10 34.45 -44.02 -80.14
N THR A 11 35.61 -43.36 -80.02
CA THR A 11 36.18 -42.57 -81.12
C THR A 11 37.68 -42.79 -81.24
N GLY A 12 38.07 -43.69 -82.14
CA GLY A 12 39.44 -43.76 -82.65
C GLY A 12 39.94 -45.17 -82.88
N GLU A 13 39.69 -45.71 -84.08
CA GLU A 13 40.66 -46.55 -84.79
C GLU A 13 40.30 -46.54 -86.30
N ASP A 14 41.11 -45.77 -87.03
CA ASP A 14 41.48 -45.81 -88.45
C ASP A 14 40.56 -46.54 -89.44
N PHE A 15 39.83 -45.75 -90.24
CA PHE A 15 39.22 -46.22 -91.49
C PHE A 15 39.88 -45.51 -92.67
N ASP A 16 40.76 -46.22 -93.36
CA ASP A 16 41.52 -45.75 -94.52
C ASP A 16 40.69 -45.96 -95.81
N PRO A 17 40.25 -44.89 -96.53
CA PRO A 17 39.24 -45.02 -97.58
C PRO A 17 39.87 -45.17 -98.98
N MET A 18 40.77 -46.13 -99.19
CA MET A 18 41.32 -46.40 -100.53
C MET A 18 41.71 -47.86 -100.70
N SER A 19 40.74 -48.73 -101.00
CA SER A 19 40.90 -49.88 -101.91
C SER A 19 39.65 -50.76 -101.92
N ILE A 20 39.00 -50.83 -103.08
CA ILE A 20 38.59 -52.03 -103.82
C ILE A 20 37.64 -51.54 -104.92
N GLY A 21 38.16 -51.52 -106.15
CA GLY A 21 37.36 -51.32 -107.36
C GLY A 21 36.75 -52.64 -107.84
N PHE A 22 35.55 -52.57 -108.43
CA PHE A 22 35.17 -53.08 -109.76
C PHE A 22 33.62 -52.91 -109.96
N PRO A 23 33.08 -52.94 -111.20
CA PRO A 23 32.33 -51.83 -111.74
C PRO A 23 30.88 -52.18 -112.16
N ILE A 24 30.16 -51.16 -112.68
CA ILE A 24 28.91 -51.22 -113.47
C ILE A 24 27.61 -51.36 -112.65
N GLY A 25 26.84 -50.25 -112.63
CA GLY A 25 25.48 -50.18 -112.07
C GLY A 25 25.05 -48.75 -111.72
N ILE A 26 25.36 -47.76 -112.57
CA ILE A 26 25.03 -46.35 -112.34
C ILE A 26 23.59 -46.12 -112.82
N THR A 27 22.66 -45.96 -111.86
CA THR A 27 21.67 -44.85 -111.79
C THR A 27 20.61 -45.04 -110.69
N VAL A 28 20.30 -46.27 -110.25
CA VAL A 28 19.19 -46.49 -109.27
C VAL A 28 19.62 -46.40 -107.79
N ARG A 29 20.90 -46.62 -107.47
CA ARG A 29 21.39 -46.66 -106.07
C ARG A 29 21.56 -45.27 -105.43
N GLY A 30 21.81 -44.23 -106.23
CA GLY A 30 22.00 -42.87 -105.74
C GLY A 30 20.70 -42.22 -105.27
N GLU A 31 19.59 -42.45 -105.98
CA GLU A 31 18.27 -41.91 -105.63
C GLU A 31 17.68 -42.56 -104.38
N VAL A 32 17.82 -43.88 -104.22
CA VAL A 32 17.37 -44.59 -103.01
C VAL A 32 18.16 -44.12 -101.78
N HIS A 33 19.49 -43.98 -101.88
CA HIS A 33 20.29 -43.44 -100.79
C HIS A 33 20.05 -41.95 -100.52
N HIS A 34 19.64 -41.16 -101.52
CA HIS A 34 19.25 -39.77 -101.30
C HIS A 34 17.90 -39.68 -100.60
N GLN A 35 16.91 -40.47 -101.04
CA GLN A 35 15.59 -40.52 -100.42
C GLN A 35 15.65 -41.02 -98.96
N GLU A 36 16.49 -42.02 -98.68
CA GLU A 36 16.70 -42.52 -97.32
C GLU A 36 17.41 -41.49 -96.43
N ARG A 37 18.39 -40.75 -96.96
CA ARG A 37 19.02 -39.62 -96.24
C ARG A 37 18.04 -38.50 -95.94
N VAL A 38 17.13 -38.17 -96.86
CA VAL A 38 16.10 -37.15 -96.64
C VAL A 38 15.13 -37.59 -95.54
N ARG A 39 14.66 -38.84 -95.55
CA ARG A 39 13.80 -39.38 -94.48
C ARG A 39 14.50 -39.39 -93.12
N ILE A 40 15.76 -39.81 -93.07
CA ILE A 40 16.55 -39.77 -91.83
C ILE A 40 16.71 -38.33 -91.36
N SER A 41 16.97 -37.39 -92.27
CA SER A 41 17.07 -35.96 -91.93
C SER A 41 15.77 -35.40 -91.37
N GLU A 42 14.61 -35.73 -91.95
CA GLU A 42 13.30 -35.31 -91.43
C GLU A 42 13.03 -35.87 -90.03
N VAL A 43 13.33 -37.15 -89.80
CA VAL A 43 13.20 -37.79 -88.48
C VAL A 43 14.15 -37.16 -87.46
N VAL A 44 15.39 -36.86 -87.85
CA VAL A 44 16.37 -36.20 -86.97
C VAL A 44 15.93 -34.78 -86.62
N VAL A 45 15.34 -34.03 -87.55
CA VAL A 45 14.77 -32.70 -87.28
C VAL A 45 13.59 -32.82 -86.32
N GLY A 46 12.65 -33.74 -86.56
CA GLY A 46 11.50 -33.96 -85.65
C GLY A 46 11.93 -34.37 -84.24
N HIS A 47 12.89 -35.28 -84.11
CA HIS A 47 13.48 -35.61 -82.80
C HIS A 47 14.19 -34.41 -82.16
N GLY A 48 14.82 -33.54 -82.97
CA GLY A 48 15.42 -32.30 -82.49
C GLY A 48 14.40 -31.34 -81.86
N GLU A 49 13.25 -31.17 -82.51
CA GLU A 49 12.13 -30.36 -82.02
C GLU A 49 11.53 -30.94 -80.72
N ASP A 50 11.34 -32.27 -80.65
CA ASP A 50 10.86 -32.94 -79.45
C ASP A 50 11.84 -32.78 -78.28
N ILE A 51 13.15 -32.90 -78.53
CA ILE A 51 14.20 -32.69 -77.53
C ILE A 51 14.16 -31.25 -77.01
N GLU A 52 13.97 -30.26 -77.88
CA GLU A 52 13.88 -28.85 -77.47
C GLU A 52 12.63 -28.58 -76.63
N SER A 53 11.48 -29.15 -77.02
CA SER A 53 10.23 -29.07 -76.25
C SER A 53 10.37 -29.69 -74.86
N LEU A 54 10.96 -30.88 -74.78
CA LEU A 54 11.22 -31.56 -73.50
C LEU A 54 12.19 -30.77 -72.62
N LYS A 55 13.26 -30.20 -73.17
CA LYS A 55 14.18 -29.33 -72.42
C LYS A 55 13.45 -28.14 -71.79
N LYS A 56 12.59 -27.48 -72.56
CA LYS A 56 11.80 -26.36 -72.05
C LYS A 56 10.87 -26.77 -70.90
N GLN A 57 10.21 -27.94 -71.01
CA GLN A 57 9.37 -28.47 -69.93
C GLN A 57 10.19 -28.80 -68.67
N VAL A 58 11.39 -29.36 -68.84
CA VAL A 58 12.31 -29.62 -67.71
C VAL A 58 12.70 -28.31 -67.03
N ASP A 59 13.10 -27.28 -67.79
CA ASP A 59 13.46 -25.97 -67.23
C ASP A 59 12.28 -25.30 -66.49
N GLU A 60 11.05 -25.45 -67.00
CA GLU A 60 9.84 -24.96 -66.33
C GLU A 60 9.56 -25.72 -65.02
N LYS A 61 9.74 -27.04 -65.03
CA LYS A 61 9.57 -27.88 -63.84
C LYS A 61 10.64 -27.63 -62.79
N ASP A 62 11.88 -27.37 -63.19
CA ASP A 62 12.97 -27.04 -62.28
C ASP A 62 12.70 -25.70 -61.56
N LYS A 63 12.13 -24.71 -62.26
CA LYS A 63 11.68 -23.46 -61.65
C LYS A 63 10.54 -23.69 -60.65
N GLU A 64 9.55 -24.50 -61.00
CA GLU A 64 8.43 -24.85 -60.10
C GLU A 64 8.96 -25.55 -58.83
N ILE A 65 9.93 -26.45 -58.97
CA ILE A 65 10.60 -27.11 -57.84
C ILE A 65 11.33 -26.10 -56.96
N GLU A 66 12.03 -25.12 -57.54
CA GLU A 66 12.73 -24.08 -56.77
C GLU A 66 11.75 -23.20 -55.97
N GLU A 67 10.63 -22.81 -56.56
CA GLU A 67 9.57 -22.04 -55.89
C GLU A 67 8.93 -22.85 -54.75
N LEU A 68 8.62 -24.12 -54.98
CA LEU A 68 8.08 -25.01 -53.95
C LEU A 68 9.05 -25.21 -52.79
N ASN A 69 10.35 -25.38 -53.08
CA ASN A 69 11.37 -25.51 -52.04
C ASN A 69 11.44 -24.26 -51.15
N LYS A 70 11.40 -23.07 -51.74
CA LYS A 70 11.34 -21.80 -50.98
C LYS A 70 10.09 -21.71 -50.12
N ALA A 71 8.93 -22.14 -50.64
CA ALA A 71 7.69 -22.17 -49.86
C ALA A 71 7.76 -23.15 -48.67
N VAL A 72 8.35 -24.33 -48.87
CA VAL A 72 8.56 -25.32 -47.80
C VAL A 72 9.51 -24.80 -46.74
N GLU A 73 10.60 -24.13 -47.12
CA GLU A 73 11.56 -23.53 -46.18
C GLU A 73 10.88 -22.46 -45.32
N ASN A 74 10.13 -21.53 -45.94
CA ASN A 74 9.37 -20.51 -45.23
C ASN A 74 8.34 -21.12 -44.24
N LEU A 75 7.63 -22.17 -44.66
CA LEU A 75 6.67 -22.87 -43.79
C LEU A 75 7.37 -23.59 -42.63
N GLN A 76 8.59 -24.09 -42.85
CA GLN A 76 9.39 -24.72 -41.81
C GLN A 76 9.83 -23.68 -40.76
N GLU A 77 10.29 -22.51 -41.20
CA GLU A 77 10.66 -21.40 -40.30
C GLU A 77 9.47 -20.94 -39.46
N GLN A 78 8.31 -20.71 -40.09
CA GLN A 78 7.08 -20.33 -39.37
C GLN A 78 6.66 -21.38 -38.34
N ASN A 79 6.76 -22.67 -38.67
CA ASN A 79 6.46 -23.74 -37.71
C ASN A 79 7.44 -23.77 -36.53
N GLN A 80 8.72 -23.47 -36.76
CA GLN A 80 9.71 -23.37 -35.68
C GLN A 80 9.40 -22.19 -34.76
N GLU A 81 9.06 -21.02 -35.32
CA GLU A 81 8.68 -19.83 -34.54
C GLU A 81 7.44 -20.11 -33.68
N LEU A 82 6.38 -20.66 -34.28
CA LEU A 82 5.17 -21.05 -33.55
C LEU A 82 5.45 -22.07 -32.44
N THR A 83 6.38 -23.01 -32.67
CA THR A 83 6.80 -23.98 -31.66
C THR A 83 7.48 -23.30 -30.47
N VAL A 84 8.33 -22.30 -30.72
CA VAL A 84 8.98 -21.52 -29.65
C VAL A 84 7.95 -20.69 -28.88
N GLU A 85 7.02 -20.03 -29.58
CA GLU A 85 5.99 -19.24 -28.93
C GLU A 85 5.06 -20.11 -28.07
N LEU A 86 4.62 -21.27 -28.58
CA LEU A 86 3.81 -22.22 -27.80
C LEU A 86 4.52 -22.71 -26.53
N LYS A 87 5.82 -22.98 -26.60
CA LYS A 87 6.61 -23.36 -25.41
C LYS A 87 6.67 -22.22 -24.39
N SER A 88 6.90 -20.99 -24.86
CA SER A 88 6.93 -19.80 -24.02
C SER A 88 5.58 -19.57 -23.31
N ARG A 89 4.47 -19.61 -24.06
CA ARG A 89 3.11 -19.48 -23.50
C ARG A 89 2.76 -20.59 -22.52
N ASN A 90 3.17 -21.82 -22.79
CA ASN A 90 2.97 -22.93 -21.85
C ASN A 90 3.69 -22.69 -20.52
N GLU A 91 4.88 -22.10 -20.53
CA GLU A 91 5.60 -21.78 -19.30
C GLU A 91 4.93 -20.63 -18.54
N GLU A 92 4.47 -19.59 -19.25
CA GLU A 92 3.67 -18.51 -18.67
C GLU A 92 2.41 -19.06 -17.98
N ILE A 93 1.70 -20.00 -18.63
CA ILE A 93 0.53 -20.66 -18.05
C ILE A 93 0.88 -21.43 -16.76
N LYS A 94 2.03 -22.11 -16.71
CA LYS A 94 2.46 -22.80 -15.47
C LYS A 94 2.72 -21.82 -14.33
N VAL A 95 3.39 -20.70 -14.61
CA VAL A 95 3.65 -19.65 -13.61
C VAL A 95 2.34 -19.06 -13.09
N LEU A 96 1.39 -18.78 -14.00
CA LEU A 96 0.07 -18.27 -13.62
C LEU A 96 -0.72 -19.27 -12.78
N LYS A 97 -0.73 -20.56 -13.14
CA LYS A 97 -1.36 -21.62 -12.33
C LYS A 97 -0.76 -21.70 -10.93
N ALA A 98 0.57 -21.64 -10.81
CA ALA A 98 1.24 -21.65 -9.51
C ALA A 98 0.89 -20.41 -8.66
N ARG A 99 0.74 -19.24 -9.31
CA ARG A 99 0.30 -18.02 -8.62
C ARG A 99 -1.14 -18.12 -8.14
N ILE A 100 -2.04 -18.67 -8.95
CA ILE A 100 -3.45 -18.90 -8.58
C ILE A 100 -3.52 -19.82 -7.36
N GLY A 101 -2.78 -20.94 -7.36
CA GLY A 101 -2.78 -21.88 -6.22
C GLY A 101 -2.28 -21.25 -4.91
N ARG A 102 -1.28 -20.35 -4.97
CA ARG A 102 -0.86 -19.58 -3.78
C ARG A 102 -1.96 -18.64 -3.29
N LEU A 103 -2.57 -17.87 -4.19
CA LEU A 103 -3.65 -16.96 -3.83
C LEU A 103 -4.88 -17.67 -3.26
N GLU A 104 -5.20 -18.86 -3.76
CA GLU A 104 -6.28 -19.70 -3.22
C GLU A 104 -5.96 -20.18 -1.79
N SER A 105 -4.69 -20.50 -1.52
CA SER A 105 -4.23 -20.90 -0.18
C SER A 105 -4.30 -19.71 0.80
N ASP A 106 -3.76 -18.56 0.41
CA ASP A 106 -3.79 -17.32 1.20
C ASP A 106 -5.24 -16.90 1.51
N LYS A 107 -6.14 -17.01 0.52
CA LYS A 107 -7.57 -16.72 0.70
C LYS A 107 -8.19 -17.61 1.78
N LYS A 108 -7.88 -18.91 1.77
CA LYS A 108 -8.39 -19.86 2.76
C LYS A 108 -7.87 -19.56 4.16
N GLU A 109 -6.58 -19.22 4.29
CA GLU A 109 -5.98 -18.82 5.57
C GLU A 109 -6.67 -17.57 6.15
N LEU A 110 -6.85 -16.54 5.31
CA LEU A 110 -7.55 -15.32 5.71
C LEU A 110 -9.02 -15.57 6.09
N GLU A 111 -9.73 -16.45 5.38
CA GLU A 111 -11.10 -16.84 5.74
C GLU A 111 -11.16 -17.53 7.12
N ASP A 112 -10.19 -18.37 7.44
CA ASP A 112 -10.12 -19.07 8.72
C ASP A 112 -9.72 -18.13 9.88
N GLU A 113 -8.80 -17.19 9.63
CA GLU A 113 -8.49 -16.11 10.58
C GLU A 113 -9.71 -15.22 10.85
N LEU A 114 -10.47 -14.86 9.81
CA LEU A 114 -11.68 -14.05 9.95
C LEU A 114 -12.75 -14.77 10.79
N LYS A 115 -12.96 -16.06 10.57
CA LYS A 115 -13.85 -16.88 11.42
C LYS A 115 -13.39 -16.88 12.87
N SER A 116 -12.08 -17.06 13.10
CA SER A 116 -11.49 -17.05 14.45
C SER A 116 -11.70 -15.71 15.17
N LEU A 117 -11.46 -14.60 14.46
CA LEU A 117 -11.68 -13.25 14.98
C LEU A 117 -13.17 -13.00 15.27
N THR A 118 -14.08 -13.43 14.39
CA THR A 118 -15.52 -13.33 14.60
C THR A 118 -15.95 -14.01 15.90
N VAL A 119 -15.43 -15.20 16.18
CA VAL A 119 -15.71 -15.91 17.45
C VAL A 119 -15.12 -15.17 18.66
N LYS A 120 -13.91 -14.60 18.54
CA LYS A 120 -13.31 -13.80 19.64
C LYS A 120 -14.11 -12.55 19.94
N VAL A 121 -14.54 -11.81 18.91
CA VAL A 121 -15.39 -10.62 19.05
C VAL A 121 -16.72 -10.98 19.72
N GLY A 122 -17.37 -12.06 19.29
CA GLY A 122 -18.61 -12.52 19.93
C GLY A 122 -18.44 -12.88 21.41
N ARG A 123 -17.30 -13.44 21.81
CA ARG A 123 -16.97 -13.65 23.23
C ARG A 123 -16.77 -12.33 23.98
N MET A 124 -16.00 -11.40 23.43
CA MET A 124 -15.78 -10.09 24.04
C MET A 124 -17.08 -9.29 24.20
N GLU A 125 -17.97 -9.33 23.21
CA GLU A 125 -19.30 -8.70 23.30
C GLU A 125 -20.13 -9.29 24.45
N LYS A 126 -20.03 -10.60 24.68
CA LYS A 126 -20.68 -11.26 25.81
C LYS A 126 -20.07 -10.82 27.14
N ASP A 127 -18.74 -10.83 27.24
CA ASP A 127 -18.03 -10.41 28.45
C ASP A 127 -18.34 -8.95 28.81
N VAL A 128 -18.43 -8.06 27.81
CA VAL A 128 -18.80 -6.64 28.01
C VAL A 128 -20.24 -6.52 28.54
N LYS A 129 -21.19 -7.32 28.02
CA LYS A 129 -22.57 -7.34 28.55
C LYS A 129 -22.60 -7.81 30.00
N GLU A 130 -21.94 -8.92 30.31
CA GLU A 130 -21.87 -9.49 31.67
C GLU A 130 -21.22 -8.48 32.64
N LEU A 131 -20.14 -7.80 32.24
CA LEU A 131 -19.51 -6.75 33.04
C LEU A 131 -20.43 -5.54 33.25
N ASN A 132 -21.19 -5.14 32.25
CA ASN A 132 -22.11 -4.02 32.37
C ASN A 132 -23.27 -4.36 33.31
N GLU A 133 -23.82 -5.56 33.23
CA GLU A 133 -24.83 -6.05 34.18
C GLU A 133 -24.29 -6.09 35.61
N ALA A 134 -23.08 -6.62 35.81
CA ALA A 134 -22.42 -6.65 37.11
C ALA A 134 -22.16 -5.24 37.66
N LYS A 135 -21.78 -4.30 36.79
CA LYS A 135 -21.59 -2.88 37.15
C LYS A 135 -22.91 -2.24 37.61
N MET A 136 -24.00 -2.43 36.88
CA MET A 136 -25.31 -1.89 37.26
C MET A 136 -25.77 -2.45 38.62
N ALA A 137 -25.61 -3.76 38.84
CA ALA A 137 -25.92 -4.39 40.11
C ALA A 137 -25.06 -3.84 41.27
N GLN A 138 -23.79 -3.53 41.01
CA GLN A 138 -22.91 -2.91 41.99
C GLN A 138 -23.30 -1.46 42.30
N GLU A 139 -23.69 -0.69 41.28
CA GLU A 139 -24.18 0.69 41.45
C GLU A 139 -25.48 0.72 42.26
N GLU A 140 -26.39 -0.22 42.05
CA GLU A 140 -27.61 -0.38 42.84
C GLU A 140 -27.30 -0.63 44.32
N LYS A 141 -26.39 -1.57 44.63
CA LYS A 141 -25.93 -1.80 46.01
C LYS A 141 -25.26 -0.58 46.63
N ASN A 142 -24.48 0.17 45.85
CA ASN A 142 -23.86 1.40 46.34
C ASN A 142 -24.91 2.46 46.68
N MET A 143 -25.97 2.61 45.89
CA MET A 143 -27.09 3.50 46.21
C MET A 143 -27.80 3.08 47.50
N GLU A 144 -28.07 1.79 47.67
CA GLU A 144 -28.69 1.26 48.90
C GLU A 144 -27.81 1.49 50.14
N LEU A 145 -26.51 1.27 50.03
CA LEU A 145 -25.56 1.54 51.11
C LEU A 145 -25.51 3.04 51.45
N GLN A 146 -25.51 3.92 50.45
CA GLN A 146 -25.54 5.36 50.65
C GLN A 146 -26.82 5.80 51.38
N GLU A 147 -27.99 5.29 50.98
CA GLU A 147 -29.26 5.58 51.66
C GLU A 147 -29.26 5.11 53.12
N ASN A 148 -28.73 3.90 53.37
CA ASN A 148 -28.58 3.36 54.73
C ASN A 148 -27.63 4.20 55.58
N PHE A 149 -26.54 4.70 54.99
CA PHE A 149 -25.59 5.60 55.65
C PHE A 149 -26.25 6.91 56.04
N ASP A 150 -26.99 7.55 55.14
CA ASP A 150 -27.69 8.81 55.41
C ASP A 150 -28.75 8.64 56.52
N LYS A 151 -29.51 7.53 56.50
CA LYS A 151 -30.42 7.17 57.59
C LYS A 151 -29.69 6.98 58.93
N ALA A 152 -28.55 6.30 58.93
CA ALA A 152 -27.75 6.09 60.14
C ALA A 152 -27.15 7.39 60.68
N ALA A 153 -26.65 8.25 59.80
CA ALA A 153 -26.14 9.59 60.14
C ALA A 153 -27.24 10.44 60.78
N GLY A 154 -28.44 10.49 60.19
CA GLY A 154 -29.59 11.21 60.76
C GLY A 154 -30.02 10.70 62.14
N ARG A 155 -30.02 9.38 62.36
CA ARG A 155 -30.28 8.78 63.68
C ARG A 155 -29.21 9.18 64.71
N MET A 156 -27.94 9.17 64.30
CA MET A 156 -26.81 9.54 65.16
C MET A 156 -26.87 11.03 65.53
N GLU A 157 -27.16 11.91 64.57
CA GLU A 157 -27.34 13.35 64.78
C GLU A 157 -28.45 13.61 65.80
N SER A 158 -29.61 12.95 65.63
CA SER A 158 -30.75 13.06 66.54
C SER A 158 -30.39 12.61 67.96
N ARG A 159 -29.70 11.47 68.09
CA ARG A 159 -29.22 10.98 69.39
C ARG A 159 -28.19 11.92 70.02
N ASN A 160 -27.32 12.53 69.21
CA ASN A 160 -26.35 13.53 69.66
C ASN A 160 -27.06 14.79 70.19
N GLN A 161 -28.13 15.24 69.53
CA GLN A 161 -28.95 16.35 70.02
C GLN A 161 -29.64 16.02 71.34
N VAL A 162 -30.19 14.81 71.51
CA VAL A 162 -30.78 14.37 72.78
C VAL A 162 -29.73 14.37 73.89
N LEU A 163 -28.57 13.75 73.65
CA LEU A 163 -27.47 13.74 74.61
C LEU A 163 -27.00 15.16 74.97
N LYS A 164 -26.94 16.08 74.00
CA LYS A 164 -26.62 17.50 74.28
C LYS A 164 -27.66 18.16 75.20
N LYS A 165 -28.95 17.87 75.01
CA LYS A 165 -30.03 18.38 75.88
C LYS A 165 -29.92 17.80 77.28
N GLU A 166 -29.75 16.49 77.41
CA GLU A 166 -29.55 15.83 78.71
C GLU A 166 -28.33 16.38 79.46
N ILE A 167 -27.19 16.58 78.77
CA ILE A 167 -25.99 17.20 79.36
C ILE A 167 -26.27 18.63 79.83
N LYS A 168 -27.09 19.40 79.09
CA LYS A 168 -27.48 20.76 79.48
C LYS A 168 -28.39 20.76 80.70
N GLU A 169 -29.38 19.87 80.76
CA GLU A 169 -30.25 19.69 81.93
C GLU A 169 -29.47 19.23 83.16
N ILE A 170 -28.52 18.30 83.02
CA ILE A 170 -27.61 17.89 84.11
C ILE A 170 -26.79 19.08 84.60
N ARG A 171 -26.29 19.93 83.68
CA ARG A 171 -25.55 21.14 84.05
C ARG A 171 -26.42 22.19 84.74
N GLU A 172 -27.65 22.40 84.27
CA GLU A 172 -28.60 23.37 84.84
C GLU A 172 -29.16 22.92 86.19
N SER A 173 -29.41 21.62 86.37
CA SER A 173 -29.80 21.05 87.67
C SER A 173 -28.68 21.14 88.71
N GLN A 174 -27.41 21.19 88.28
CA GLN A 174 -26.28 21.49 89.16
C GLN A 174 -26.13 22.99 89.51
N HIS A 175 -26.91 23.91 88.90
CA HIS A 175 -26.80 25.37 89.13
C HIS A 175 -27.87 25.98 90.06
N LYS A 176 -28.64 25.17 90.81
CA LYS A 176 -29.58 25.67 91.86
C LYS A 176 -28.99 25.75 93.27
N GLU A 177 -27.69 25.47 93.44
CA GLU A 177 -26.95 25.82 94.67
C GLU A 177 -25.85 26.87 94.34
N VAL A 178 -25.70 27.81 95.27
CA VAL A 178 -25.05 29.14 95.18
C VAL A 178 -23.52 29.09 94.88
N PRO A 179 -22.90 30.12 94.24
CA PRO A 179 -21.43 30.22 93.98
C PRO A 179 -20.71 31.18 94.98
N PRO A 180 -19.39 31.53 94.92
CA PRO A 180 -18.17 31.04 94.19
C PRO A 180 -16.92 30.95 95.16
N PRO A 181 -15.61 31.14 94.81
CA PRO A 181 -14.86 31.08 93.54
C PRO A 181 -13.54 30.23 93.57
N SER A 182 -12.86 30.16 92.42
CA SER A 182 -11.49 29.64 92.16
C SER A 182 -11.46 28.11 91.99
N VAL A 183 -10.89 27.53 90.93
CA VAL A 183 -9.46 27.58 90.60
C VAL A 183 -9.27 27.48 89.07
N VAL A 184 -8.28 28.25 88.62
CA VAL A 184 -7.52 28.09 87.37
C VAL A 184 -7.50 26.64 86.86
N THR A 185 -7.91 26.41 85.63
CA THR A 185 -7.37 25.29 84.87
C THR A 185 -7.14 25.70 83.42
N GLN A 186 -5.91 25.48 82.99
CA GLN A 186 -5.37 25.87 81.71
C GLN A 186 -6.23 25.30 80.58
N ARG A 187 -6.68 26.21 79.72
CA ARG A 187 -7.18 25.88 78.39
C ARG A 187 -5.98 25.37 77.60
N ALA A 188 -5.79 24.05 77.54
CA ALA A 188 -5.00 23.41 76.50
C ALA A 188 -5.75 23.63 75.17
N GLY A 189 -5.60 24.82 74.61
CA GLY A 189 -5.91 25.09 73.23
C GLY A 189 -4.97 24.25 72.39
N GLY A 190 -5.48 23.15 71.85
CA GLY A 190 -4.90 22.46 70.72
C GLY A 190 -4.83 23.44 69.56
N ARG A 191 -3.76 24.23 69.51
CA ARG A 191 -3.36 24.96 68.33
C ARG A 191 -2.91 23.93 67.31
N GLN A 192 -3.72 23.88 66.26
CA GLN A 192 -3.45 23.30 64.96
C GLN A 192 -1.95 23.27 64.66
N MET A 193 -1.48 22.06 64.33
CA MET A 193 -0.21 21.85 63.65
C MET A 193 -0.20 22.71 62.38
N LEU A 194 0.54 23.80 62.39
CA LEU A 194 1.01 24.42 61.16
C LEU A 194 2.06 23.48 60.57
N THR A 195 1.60 22.49 59.80
CA THR A 195 2.46 21.85 58.82
C THR A 195 2.83 22.93 57.78
N PRO A 196 4.13 23.16 57.53
CA PRO A 196 4.54 24.04 56.44
C PRO A 196 3.99 23.47 55.12
N PRO A 197 3.40 24.28 54.22
CA PRO A 197 3.09 23.80 52.88
C PRO A 197 4.43 23.48 52.20
N LEU A 198 4.66 22.20 51.93
CA LEU A 198 5.82 21.75 51.16
C LEU A 198 5.83 22.45 49.78
N PRO A 199 7.03 22.70 49.22
CA PRO A 199 7.18 23.45 47.98
C PRO A 199 6.35 22.89 46.82
N ARG A 200 5.71 23.79 46.07
CA ARG A 200 4.98 23.51 44.83
C ARG A 200 5.91 22.84 43.81
N HIS A 201 5.87 21.52 43.71
CA HIS A 201 6.43 20.81 42.57
C HIS A 201 5.43 19.73 42.14
N PHE A 202 4.73 20.03 41.04
CA PHE A 202 3.80 19.19 40.28
C PHE A 202 2.61 18.60 41.04
N GLN A 203 1.47 19.32 40.99
CA GLN A 203 0.18 18.68 41.16
C GLN A 203 0.02 17.62 40.05
N ARG A 204 -0.40 16.41 40.41
CA ARG A 204 -0.53 15.25 39.51
C ARG A 204 -1.30 15.57 38.21
N ALA A 205 -2.27 16.48 38.26
CA ALA A 205 -3.03 16.96 37.11
C ALA A 205 -2.19 17.77 36.10
N ASP A 206 -1.23 18.58 36.57
CA ASP A 206 -0.32 19.32 35.68
C ASP A 206 0.65 18.37 34.95
N LEU A 207 1.03 17.27 35.60
CA LEU A 207 1.91 16.27 35.03
C LEU A 207 1.21 15.48 33.90
N GLU A 208 -0.06 15.11 34.12
CA GLU A 208 -0.87 14.39 33.13
C GLU A 208 -1.19 15.26 31.90
N LEU A 209 -1.48 16.55 32.13
CA LEU A 209 -1.65 17.53 31.06
C LEU A 209 -0.36 17.69 30.25
N HIS A 210 0.77 17.90 30.92
CA HIS A 210 2.07 18.03 30.26
C HIS A 210 2.47 16.78 29.47
N ALA A 211 2.22 15.59 30.03
CA ALA A 211 2.47 14.32 29.36
C ALA A 211 1.61 14.16 28.10
N SER A 212 0.33 14.51 28.17
CA SER A 212 -0.60 14.43 27.03
C SER A 212 -0.22 15.39 25.90
N LEU A 213 0.16 16.63 26.24
CA LEU A 213 0.64 17.61 25.25
C LEU A 213 1.92 17.14 24.56
N THR A 214 2.87 16.60 25.34
CA THR A 214 4.15 16.11 24.83
C THR A 214 3.96 14.89 23.95
N LEU A 215 3.12 13.94 24.35
CA LEU A 215 2.86 12.72 23.61
C LEU A 215 2.17 13.00 22.26
N GLY A 216 1.17 13.90 22.24
CA GLY A 216 0.54 14.32 20.98
C GLY A 216 1.49 15.04 20.03
N GLU A 217 2.41 15.85 20.55
CA GLU A 217 3.47 16.49 19.74
C GLU A 217 4.47 15.47 19.20
N LEU A 218 4.87 14.47 19.99
CA LEU A 218 5.71 13.37 19.53
C LEU A 218 5.04 12.57 18.41
N CYS A 219 3.75 12.27 18.54
CA CYS A 219 2.95 11.62 17.50
C CYS A 219 2.98 12.42 16.18
N ARG A 220 2.85 13.75 16.25
CA ARG A 220 2.96 14.65 15.07
C ARG A 220 4.35 14.62 14.45
N GLN A 221 5.40 14.73 15.28
CA GLN A 221 6.79 14.66 14.83
C GLN A 221 7.12 13.32 14.18
N PHE A 222 6.60 12.24 14.76
CA PHE A 222 6.76 10.89 14.25
C PHE A 222 6.17 10.77 12.84
N GLN A 223 4.93 11.21 12.61
CA GLN A 223 4.31 11.17 11.27
C GLN A 223 5.08 12.01 10.23
N ASN A 224 5.61 13.18 10.61
CA ASN A 224 6.43 13.99 9.72
C ASN A 224 7.76 13.30 9.36
N LYS A 225 8.43 12.70 10.34
CA LYS A 225 9.67 11.94 10.11
C LYS A 225 9.41 10.70 9.26
N LEU A 226 8.30 10.02 9.49
CA LEU A 226 7.85 8.87 8.71
C LEU A 226 7.66 9.25 7.24
N TYR A 227 6.94 10.34 6.98
CA TYR A 227 6.78 10.87 5.62
C TYR A 227 8.14 11.21 5.00
N LYS A 228 9.03 11.88 5.72
CA LYS A 228 10.38 12.23 5.23
C LYS A 228 11.21 11.01 4.84
N ILE A 229 11.08 9.90 5.57
CA ILE A 229 11.81 8.66 5.28
C ILE A 229 11.30 8.03 3.98
N ILE A 230 9.98 8.01 3.78
CA ILE A 230 9.33 7.38 2.63
C ILE A 230 9.49 8.25 1.39
N PHE A 231 9.33 9.57 1.53
CA PHE A 231 9.38 10.54 0.44
C PHE A 231 10.37 11.69 0.74
N PRO A 232 11.69 11.42 0.68
CA PRO A 232 12.69 12.43 1.02
C PRO A 232 12.68 13.64 0.07
N ASN A 233 12.33 13.43 -1.21
CA ASN A 233 12.36 14.48 -2.23
C ASN A 233 11.11 15.37 -2.23
N SER A 234 9.97 14.87 -1.76
CA SER A 234 8.70 15.63 -1.69
C SER A 234 8.36 16.15 -0.28
N PHE A 235 9.25 15.92 0.69
CA PHE A 235 9.07 16.37 2.06
C PHE A 235 9.30 17.89 2.21
N GLN A 236 8.36 18.56 2.85
CA GLN A 236 8.39 19.99 3.14
C GLN A 236 8.29 20.21 4.66
N SER A 237 9.31 20.82 5.28
CA SER A 237 9.41 20.97 6.74
C SER A 237 8.31 21.84 7.36
N ASN A 238 7.68 22.71 6.57
CA ASN A 238 6.59 23.60 6.99
C ASN A 238 5.21 22.94 6.90
N ARG A 239 5.10 21.70 6.40
CA ARG A 239 3.83 21.00 6.22
C ARG A 239 3.65 19.94 7.31
N ASN A 240 2.40 19.80 7.78
CA ASN A 240 2.04 18.72 8.69
C ASN A 240 1.52 17.52 7.89
N TYR A 241 2.28 16.43 7.91
CA TYR A 241 1.95 15.19 7.24
C TYR A 241 1.23 14.23 8.19
N LYS A 242 0.09 13.72 7.73
CA LYS A 242 -0.67 12.67 8.40
C LYS A 242 -0.50 11.34 7.67
N MET A 243 -0.81 10.24 8.34
CA MET A 243 -0.74 8.90 7.75
C MET A 243 -1.56 8.78 6.46
N LYS A 244 -2.78 9.33 6.42
CA LYS A 244 -3.60 9.48 5.19
C LYS A 244 -2.90 10.17 4.01
N ASN A 245 -1.96 11.07 4.27
CA ASN A 245 -1.19 11.72 3.20
C ASN A 245 -0.16 10.73 2.63
N ILE A 246 0.49 9.92 3.47
CA ILE A 246 1.40 8.85 3.03
C ILE A 246 0.65 7.86 2.15
N TRP A 247 -0.50 7.37 2.59
CA TRP A 247 -1.34 6.43 1.82
C TRP A 247 -1.72 7.00 0.45
N ARG A 248 -2.22 8.24 0.43
CA ARG A 248 -2.59 8.92 -0.81
C ARG A 248 -1.40 9.09 -1.76
N ASP A 249 -0.26 9.50 -1.22
CA ASP A 249 0.90 9.84 -2.02
C ASP A 249 1.61 8.58 -2.55
N LEU A 250 1.50 7.43 -1.86
CA LEU A 250 1.93 6.13 -2.39
C LEU A 250 1.18 5.74 -3.67
N ASP A 251 -0.11 6.09 -3.77
CA ASP A 251 -0.96 5.76 -4.91
C ASP A 251 -0.97 6.82 -6.01
N LYS A 252 -1.11 8.09 -5.62
CA LYS A 252 -1.51 9.19 -6.51
C LYS A 252 -0.43 10.26 -6.71
N LEU A 253 0.72 10.20 -6.03
CA LEU A 253 1.75 11.19 -6.23
C LEU A 253 2.37 10.99 -7.64
N PRO A 254 2.37 12.03 -8.50
CA PRO A 254 3.00 11.96 -9.81
C PRO A 254 4.53 11.98 -9.64
N GLN A 255 5.09 10.79 -9.50
CA GLN A 255 6.53 10.53 -9.42
C GLN A 255 6.99 9.69 -10.62
N LEU A 256 8.28 9.74 -10.91
CA LEU A 256 8.90 8.82 -11.86
C LEU A 256 8.68 7.37 -11.38
N LYS A 257 8.45 6.42 -12.30
CA LYS A 257 8.13 5.01 -11.94
C LYS A 257 9.12 4.41 -10.94
N GLU A 258 10.40 4.70 -11.10
CA GLU A 258 11.47 4.24 -10.20
C GLU A 258 11.37 4.82 -8.79
N GLU A 259 11.00 6.09 -8.66
CA GLU A 259 10.86 6.76 -7.35
C GLU A 259 9.62 6.26 -6.59
N LYS A 260 8.55 5.96 -7.32
CA LYS A 260 7.35 5.33 -6.77
C LYS A 260 7.64 3.94 -6.22
N GLU A 261 8.45 3.16 -6.93
CA GLU A 261 8.87 1.83 -6.49
C GLU A 261 9.82 1.88 -5.29
N ARG A 262 10.77 2.83 -5.27
CA ARG A 262 11.62 3.09 -4.11
C ARG A 262 10.80 3.46 -2.88
N SER A 263 9.82 4.35 -3.02
CA SER A 263 8.95 4.79 -1.91
C SER A 263 8.13 3.64 -1.36
N ARG A 264 7.57 2.77 -2.23
CA ARG A 264 6.87 1.55 -1.81
C ARG A 264 7.77 0.57 -1.08
N LYS A 265 8.96 0.30 -1.62
CA LYS A 265 9.94 -0.57 -0.96
C LYS A 265 10.37 -0.03 0.41
N LYS A 266 10.54 1.30 0.51
CA LYS A 266 10.88 1.99 1.76
C LYS A 266 9.74 1.87 2.79
N TRP A 267 8.49 2.01 2.34
CA TRP A 267 7.32 1.82 3.19
C TRP A 267 7.24 0.40 3.74
N GLU A 268 7.42 -0.62 2.91
CA GLU A 268 7.43 -2.02 3.36
C GLU A 268 8.57 -2.31 4.35
N GLU A 269 9.78 -1.78 4.11
CA GLU A 269 10.91 -1.89 5.04
C GLU A 269 10.59 -1.27 6.41
N VAL A 270 9.99 -0.07 6.40
CA VAL A 270 9.57 0.63 7.62
C VAL A 270 8.46 -0.12 8.34
N LYS A 271 7.46 -0.60 7.59
CA LYS A 271 6.34 -1.41 8.10
C LYS A 271 6.85 -2.67 8.81
N GLN A 272 7.80 -3.37 8.19
CA GLN A 272 8.41 -4.57 8.76
C GLN A 272 9.25 -4.25 10.02
N LYS A 273 10.08 -3.20 9.98
CA LYS A 273 10.96 -2.82 11.11
C LYS A 273 10.18 -2.35 12.33
N LEU A 274 9.14 -1.55 12.13
CA LEU A 274 8.28 -1.06 13.20
C LEU A 274 7.22 -2.09 13.63
N LYS A 275 7.10 -3.22 12.94
CA LYS A 275 5.98 -4.17 13.09
C LYS A 275 4.65 -3.44 13.07
N TRP A 276 4.46 -2.61 12.06
CA TRP A 276 3.35 -1.67 12.01
C TRP A 276 2.00 -2.38 11.96
N ASP A 277 1.14 -2.04 12.93
CA ASP A 277 -0.25 -2.49 13.06
C ASP A 277 -1.22 -1.34 12.72
N GLU A 278 -2.38 -1.66 12.18
CA GLU A 278 -3.45 -0.70 11.87
C GLU A 278 -3.92 0.04 13.12
N CYS A 279 -3.91 -0.61 14.28
CA CYS A 279 -4.25 -0.02 15.58
C CYS A 279 -3.33 1.15 15.97
N TYR A 280 -2.11 1.23 15.43
CA TYR A 280 -1.19 2.33 15.72
C TYR A 280 -1.62 3.64 15.05
N GLU A 281 -2.27 3.59 13.89
CA GLU A 281 -2.79 4.79 13.25
C GLU A 281 -3.90 5.41 14.11
N ASP A 282 -4.81 4.58 14.62
CA ASP A 282 -5.90 5.00 15.51
C ASP A 282 -5.40 5.48 16.88
N ALA A 283 -4.38 4.81 17.43
CA ALA A 283 -3.74 5.26 18.67
C ALA A 283 -3.07 6.64 18.51
N ILE A 284 -2.32 6.84 17.42
CA ILE A 284 -1.70 8.14 17.10
C ILE A 284 -2.76 9.23 16.93
N LYS A 285 -3.87 8.92 16.24
CA LYS A 285 -4.98 9.85 16.05
C LYS A 285 -5.63 10.23 17.38
N SER A 286 -5.92 9.24 18.22
CA SER A 286 -6.52 9.43 19.56
C SER A 286 -5.64 10.29 20.46
N LEU A 287 -4.32 10.06 20.45
CA LEU A 287 -3.36 10.85 21.22
C LEU A 287 -3.26 12.31 20.74
N GLN A 288 -3.35 12.54 19.43
CA GLN A 288 -3.38 13.90 18.88
C GLN A 288 -4.70 14.62 19.16
N GLU A 289 -5.83 13.92 19.12
CA GLU A 289 -7.15 14.47 19.47
C GLU A 289 -7.22 14.82 20.96
N SER A 290 -6.74 13.94 21.84
CA SER A 290 -6.58 14.21 23.26
C SER A 290 -5.72 15.46 23.51
N ARG A 291 -4.57 15.57 22.84
CA ARG A 291 -3.71 16.76 22.91
C ARG A 291 -4.43 18.04 22.47
N ASN A 292 -5.26 17.99 21.43
CA ASN A 292 -5.99 19.17 20.97
C ASN A 292 -7.07 19.61 21.97
N MET A 293 -7.78 18.65 22.59
CA MET A 293 -8.73 18.92 23.66
C MET A 293 -8.06 19.55 24.89
N ASN A 294 -6.89 19.01 25.26
CA ASN A 294 -6.11 19.48 26.40
C ASN A 294 -5.41 20.83 26.16
N ALA A 295 -5.00 21.13 24.92
CA ALA A 295 -4.42 22.41 24.55
C ALA A 295 -5.45 23.54 24.44
N HIS A 296 -6.73 23.18 24.23
CA HIS A 296 -7.85 24.11 24.09
C HIS A 296 -9.01 23.68 25.01
N PRO A 297 -8.89 23.87 26.34
CA PRO A 297 -9.86 23.38 27.31
C PRO A 297 -11.22 24.10 27.25
N ALA A 298 -11.34 25.20 26.49
CA ALA A 298 -12.61 25.90 26.28
C ALA A 298 -13.07 25.77 24.82
N PRO A 299 -14.34 25.40 24.56
CA PRO A 299 -14.94 25.57 23.23
C PRO A 299 -14.83 27.06 22.86
N LEU A 300 -14.28 27.39 21.70
CA LEU A 300 -14.37 28.76 21.19
C LEU A 300 -15.85 29.08 20.98
N THR A 301 -16.43 29.90 21.88
CA THR A 301 -17.77 30.44 21.70
C THR A 301 -17.74 31.58 20.69
N GLU A 302 -18.82 31.74 19.94
CA GLU A 302 -18.99 32.82 18.96
C GLU A 302 -18.79 34.21 19.60
N GLU A 303 -19.17 34.34 20.87
CA GLU A 303 -18.98 35.52 21.70
C GLU A 303 -17.50 35.79 21.99
N GLY A 304 -16.72 34.76 22.34
CA GLY A 304 -15.28 34.87 22.59
C GLY A 304 -14.51 35.24 21.33
N LEU A 305 -14.93 34.71 20.18
CA LEU A 305 -14.34 35.03 18.87
C LEU A 305 -14.67 36.47 18.45
N SER A 306 -15.91 36.90 18.68
CA SER A 306 -16.36 38.28 18.41
C SER A 306 -15.67 39.30 19.32
N GLN A 307 -15.43 38.98 20.59
CA GLN A 307 -14.67 39.84 21.50
C GLN A 307 -13.18 39.92 21.10
N ALA A 308 -12.57 38.80 20.72
CA ALA A 308 -11.19 38.78 20.25
C ALA A 308 -11.00 39.56 18.94
N ALA A 309 -11.96 39.46 18.00
CA ALA A 309 -11.98 40.25 16.78
C ALA A 309 -12.08 41.75 17.07
N LYS A 310 -13.01 42.17 17.94
CA LYS A 310 -13.14 43.57 18.38
C LYS A 310 -11.86 44.10 19.05
N LEU A 311 -11.18 43.28 19.84
CA LEU A 311 -9.89 43.64 20.45
C LEU A 311 -8.77 43.81 19.41
N MET A 312 -8.75 42.97 18.38
CA MET A 312 -7.79 43.09 17.28
C MET A 312 -8.04 44.36 16.47
N ASP A 313 -9.31 44.64 16.13
CA ASP A 313 -9.70 45.84 15.39
C ASP A 313 -9.39 47.10 16.19
N SER A 314 -9.70 47.12 17.49
CA SER A 314 -9.37 48.25 18.38
C SER A 314 -7.86 48.49 18.50
N LYS A 315 -7.05 47.42 18.42
CA LYS A 315 -5.59 47.49 18.47
C LYS A 315 -4.97 47.95 17.15
N VAL A 316 -5.62 47.63 16.03
CA VAL A 316 -5.28 48.16 14.71
C VAL A 316 -5.62 49.65 14.66
N GLU A 317 -6.78 50.05 15.18
CA GLU A 317 -7.20 51.46 15.27
C GLU A 317 -6.26 52.29 16.17
N SER A 318 -5.87 51.75 17.34
CA SER A 318 -4.86 52.38 18.21
C SER A 318 -3.52 52.56 17.51
N LYS A 319 -3.01 51.54 16.81
CA LYS A 319 -1.75 51.66 16.07
C LYS A 319 -1.82 52.64 14.90
N LYS A 320 -3.00 52.80 14.29
CA LYS A 320 -3.24 53.76 13.21
C LYS A 320 -3.27 55.19 13.76
N ASN A 321 -3.96 55.41 14.88
CA ASN A 321 -3.97 56.70 15.58
C ASN A 321 -2.59 57.10 16.10
N ASP A 322 -1.79 56.15 16.56
CA ASP A 322 -0.40 56.41 16.98
C ASP A 322 0.47 56.83 15.78
N LEU A 323 0.26 56.26 14.59
CA LEU A 323 0.94 56.65 13.35
C LEU A 323 0.52 58.05 12.88
N ASP A 324 -0.77 58.36 12.93
CA ASP A 324 -1.30 59.67 12.50
C ASP A 324 -0.93 60.81 13.49
N SER A 325 -0.69 60.49 14.77
CA SER A 325 -0.16 61.45 15.75
C SER A 325 1.32 61.77 15.57
N LEU A 326 2.09 60.84 15.01
CA LEU A 326 3.52 61.04 14.70
C LEU A 326 3.70 61.91 13.44
N ASP A 327 2.80 61.79 12.46
CA ASP A 327 2.85 62.60 11.23
C ASP A 327 2.41 64.06 11.47
N SER A 328 1.45 64.28 12.37
CA SER A 328 0.98 65.64 12.75
C SER A 328 1.93 66.42 13.68
N SER A 329 2.98 65.80 14.20
CA SER A 329 4.03 66.46 15.00
C SER A 329 5.28 66.85 14.18
N VAL A 330 5.33 66.51 12.89
CA VAL A 330 6.44 66.87 11.98
C VAL A 330 6.20 68.22 11.27
N ASP A 331 4.97 68.74 11.32
CA ASP A 331 4.56 70.00 10.66
C ASP A 331 4.26 71.18 11.63
N ARG A 332 4.92 71.25 12.80
CA ARG A 332 4.86 72.44 13.69
C ARG A 332 6.21 72.94 14.15
#